data_AF-A0A1T4R8C5-F1
#
_entry.id   AF-A0A1T4R8C5-F1
#
_cell.length_a   1.000
_cell.length_b   1.000
_cell.length_c   1.000
_cell.angle_alpha   90.00
_cell.angle_beta   90.00
_cell.angle_gamma   90.00
#
_symmetry.space_group_name_H-M   'P 1'
#
loop_
_entity.id
_entity.type
_entity.pdbx_description
1 polymer ?
#
loop_
_entity_poly.entity_id
_entity_poly.type
_entity_poly.pdbx_seq_one_letter_code
_entity_poly.pdbx_strand_id
1 'polypeptide(L)'
;MTNFSSGLPGHERTVGEIAAALPGATAVFRRFGIDFCCKGDIALGDSARARGVDVTEVEQALSELSEAKAPAPMDTVELIEHILARYHEVHRRELPELVQLARKVEQVHAGKPHAPVGLADLLERMMRELHQHMCKEELILFPAMTQGAKGLDAPISRMRHEHNDHGEALRELETLTEGFTVPAGACRTWQALYAGTSKLADDLMQHIYLENIVLFPRFTRG
;
A
#
# COMPACT_ATOMS: atom_id res chain seq x y z
N MET A 1 21.26 -18.73 -2.87
CA MET A 1 21.27 -18.67 -1.39
C MET A 1 22.38 -17.73 -0.98
N THR A 2 22.10 -16.43 -0.95
CA THR A 2 23.00 -15.41 -0.40
C THR A 2 22.45 -15.04 0.98
N ASN A 3 23.19 -15.47 2.01
CA ASN A 3 22.98 -15.10 3.40
C ASN A 3 23.12 -13.58 3.56
N PHE A 4 22.05 -12.89 3.96
CA PHE A 4 22.16 -11.63 4.69
C PHE A 4 22.08 -11.97 6.19
N SER A 5 23.23 -12.22 6.80
CA SER A 5 23.38 -12.24 8.25
C SER A 5 24.36 -11.14 8.64
N SER A 6 23.81 -9.96 8.92
CA SER A 6 24.34 -8.96 9.85
C SER A 6 23.26 -7.90 10.05
N GLY A 7 22.17 -8.27 10.73
CA GLY A 7 21.11 -7.36 11.12
C GLY A 7 20.84 -7.52 12.61
N LEU A 8 20.88 -6.42 13.35
CA LEU A 8 20.36 -6.38 14.72
C LEU A 8 18.92 -6.93 14.73
N PRO A 9 18.49 -7.68 15.76
CA PRO A 9 17.11 -8.12 15.87
C PRO A 9 16.10 -6.96 15.71
N GLY A 10 14.89 -7.24 15.25
CA GLY A 10 13.91 -6.23 14.84
C GLY A 10 13.70 -5.08 15.84
N HIS A 11 13.66 -5.41 17.14
CA HIS A 11 13.53 -4.47 18.25
C HIS A 11 14.74 -3.56 18.49
N GLU A 12 15.93 -3.91 18.00
CA GLU A 12 17.16 -3.12 18.11
C GLU A 12 17.34 -2.13 16.95
N ARG A 13 16.62 -2.32 15.83
CA ARG A 13 16.56 -1.34 14.74
C ARG A 13 15.79 -0.10 15.17
N THR A 14 16.16 1.06 14.64
CA THR A 14 15.44 2.30 14.94
C THR A 14 14.10 2.35 14.21
N VAL A 15 13.09 2.98 14.82
CA VAL A 15 11.75 3.09 14.21
C VAL A 15 11.77 3.88 12.89
N GLY A 16 12.74 4.79 12.72
CA GLY A 16 12.99 5.51 11.48
C GLY A 16 13.54 4.61 10.37
N GLU A 17 14.52 3.76 10.67
CA GLU A 17 15.05 2.78 9.71
C GLU A 17 14.00 1.77 9.28
N ILE A 18 13.15 1.32 10.20
CA ILE A 18 12.06 0.39 9.89
C ILE A 18 11.03 1.09 9.00
N ALA A 19 10.61 2.32 9.33
CA ALA A 19 9.66 3.09 8.52
C ALA A 19 10.14 3.34 7.09
N ALA A 20 11.45 3.55 6.89
CA ALA A 20 12.03 3.77 5.57
C ALA A 20 12.19 2.47 4.77
N ALA A 21 12.50 1.35 5.44
CA ALA A 21 12.79 0.08 4.77
C ALA A 21 11.57 -0.81 4.56
N LEU A 22 10.51 -0.64 5.35
CA LEU A 22 9.33 -1.49 5.34
C LEU A 22 8.08 -0.67 5.02
N PRO A 23 7.61 -0.70 3.75
CA PRO A 23 6.37 -0.06 3.37
C PRO A 23 5.18 -0.51 4.24
N GLY A 24 4.37 0.45 4.70
CA GLY A 24 3.25 0.20 5.60
C GLY A 24 3.60 0.22 7.10
N ALA A 25 4.90 0.23 7.47
CA ALA A 25 5.31 0.25 8.87
C ALA A 25 4.84 1.49 9.64
N THR A 26 4.68 2.65 8.98
CA THR A 26 4.20 3.88 9.64
C THR A 26 2.77 3.74 10.18
N ALA A 27 1.90 3.02 9.45
CA ALA A 27 0.54 2.74 9.90
C ALA A 27 0.54 1.83 11.14
N VAL A 28 1.43 0.84 11.18
CA VAL A 28 1.64 -0.02 12.35
C VAL A 28 2.12 0.81 13.54
N PHE A 29 3.12 1.66 13.36
CA PHE A 29 3.61 2.54 14.43
C PHE A 29 2.54 3.47 14.96
N ARG A 30 1.73 4.09 14.10
CA ARG A 30 0.62 4.95 14.53
C ARG A 30 -0.42 4.16 15.34
N ARG A 31 -0.76 2.93 14.94
CA ARG A 31 -1.69 2.06 15.69
C ARG A 31 -1.22 1.82 17.12
N PHE A 32 0.09 1.66 17.32
CA PHE A 32 0.71 1.45 18.62
C PHE A 32 1.20 2.74 19.31
N GLY A 33 0.91 3.92 18.75
CA GLY A 33 1.33 5.22 19.30
C GLY A 33 2.84 5.48 19.24
N ILE A 34 3.58 4.75 18.42
CA ILE A 34 5.03 4.90 18.24
C ILE A 34 5.32 6.07 17.31
N ASP A 35 6.15 7.02 17.77
CA ASP A 35 6.48 8.25 17.06
C ASP A 35 7.76 8.09 16.23
N PHE A 36 7.62 7.66 14.98
CA PHE A 36 8.74 7.48 14.07
C PHE A 36 9.20 8.79 13.40
N CYS A 37 8.36 9.82 13.41
CA CYS A 37 8.63 11.10 12.76
C CYS A 37 9.66 11.91 13.56
N CYS A 38 9.33 12.19 14.83
CA CYS A 38 10.16 13.01 15.70
C CYS A 38 11.20 12.19 16.48
N LYS A 39 10.87 10.94 16.84
CA LYS A 39 11.73 10.04 17.62
C LYS A 39 12.26 8.86 16.80
N GLY A 40 12.52 9.11 15.52
CA GLY A 40 12.97 8.13 14.54
C GLY A 40 14.24 7.35 14.92
N ASP A 41 15.14 7.96 15.67
CA ASP A 41 16.46 7.38 16.01
C ASP A 41 16.41 6.48 17.26
N ILE A 42 15.22 6.29 17.86
CA ILE A 42 15.02 5.40 19.01
C ILE A 42 14.76 3.98 18.51
N ALA A 43 15.38 3.00 19.16
CA ALA A 43 15.12 1.58 18.91
C ALA A 43 13.63 1.24 19.08
N LEU A 44 13.12 0.30 18.28
CA LEU A 44 11.73 -0.13 18.34
C LEU A 44 11.34 -0.63 19.75
N GLY A 45 12.21 -1.41 20.40
CA GLY A 45 11.98 -1.92 21.75
C GLY A 45 11.85 -0.81 22.79
N ASP A 46 12.66 0.24 22.70
CA ASP A 46 12.60 1.37 23.63
C ASP A 46 11.41 2.27 23.36
N SER A 47 11.03 2.46 22.10
CA SER A 47 9.80 3.17 21.73
C SER A 47 8.54 2.45 22.21
N ALA A 48 8.48 1.12 22.06
CA ALA A 48 7.37 0.30 22.56
C ALA A 48 7.29 0.36 24.09
N ARG A 49 8.43 0.20 24.79
CA ARG A 49 8.52 0.32 26.26
C ARG A 49 8.05 1.67 26.77
N ALA A 50 8.45 2.76 26.12
CA ALA A 50 8.04 4.13 26.48
C ALA A 50 6.53 4.36 26.30
N ARG A 51 5.84 3.54 25.49
CA ARG A 51 4.39 3.58 25.28
C ARG A 51 3.62 2.53 26.08
N GLY A 52 4.30 1.67 26.82
CA GLY A 52 3.66 0.56 27.55
C GLY A 52 3.06 -0.51 26.62
N VAL A 53 3.62 -0.66 25.41
CA VAL A 53 3.19 -1.64 24.40
C VAL A 53 4.17 -2.81 24.40
N ASP A 54 3.65 -4.03 24.20
CA ASP A 54 4.50 -5.22 24.00
C ASP A 54 5.20 -5.13 22.64
N VAL A 55 6.54 -5.12 22.65
CA VAL A 55 7.34 -5.05 21.43
C VAL A 55 7.08 -6.24 20.51
N THR A 56 6.77 -7.42 21.06
CA THR A 56 6.50 -8.62 20.26
C THR A 56 5.22 -8.49 19.44
N GLU A 57 4.19 -7.81 19.95
CA GLU A 57 2.98 -7.51 19.16
C GLU A 57 3.27 -6.55 18.00
N VAL A 58 4.19 -5.60 18.20
CA VAL A 58 4.60 -4.67 17.14
C VAL A 58 5.44 -5.39 16.10
N GLU A 59 6.41 -6.21 16.52
CA GLU A 59 7.23 -7.03 15.62
C GLU A 59 6.38 -8.00 14.80
N GLN A 60 5.37 -8.63 15.40
CA GLN A 60 4.43 -9.49 14.68
C GLN A 60 3.66 -8.71 13.62
N ALA A 61 3.08 -7.57 13.98
CA ALA A 61 2.37 -6.71 13.03
C ALA A 61 3.25 -6.19 11.88
N LEU A 62 4.54 -5.94 12.14
CA LEU A 62 5.51 -5.58 11.10
C LEU A 62 5.86 -6.79 10.22
N SER A 63 5.97 -7.99 10.80
CA SER A 63 6.28 -9.21 10.04
C SER A 63 5.18 -9.58 9.04
N GLU A 64 3.91 -9.31 9.39
CA GLU A 64 2.74 -9.49 8.51
C GLU A 64 2.80 -8.58 7.27
N LEU A 65 3.53 -7.46 7.30
CA LEU A 65 3.76 -6.61 6.13
C LEU A 65 4.74 -7.24 5.12
N SER A 66 5.58 -8.18 5.58
CA SER A 66 6.62 -8.84 4.80
C SER A 66 6.17 -10.18 4.20
N GLU A 67 4.96 -10.65 4.49
CA GLU A 67 4.51 -11.93 3.92
C GLU A 67 4.50 -11.88 2.39
N ALA A 68 5.38 -12.73 1.84
CA ALA A 68 5.77 -12.76 0.45
C ALA A 68 4.57 -13.03 -0.47
N LYS A 69 4.69 -12.56 -1.72
CA LYS A 69 3.81 -12.87 -2.85
C LYS A 69 3.54 -14.38 -2.94
N ALA A 70 2.52 -14.86 -2.24
CA ALA A 70 1.99 -16.20 -2.46
C ALA A 70 1.53 -16.27 -3.92
N PRO A 71 1.80 -17.38 -4.63
CA PRO A 71 1.30 -17.55 -5.98
C PRO A 71 -0.23 -17.46 -5.96
N ALA A 72 -0.79 -16.79 -6.97
CA ALA A 72 -2.23 -16.59 -7.08
C ALA A 72 -2.95 -17.96 -7.09
N PRO A 73 -4.03 -18.13 -6.29
CA PRO A 73 -4.79 -19.37 -6.28
C PRO A 73 -5.38 -19.72 -7.65
N MET A 74 -5.44 -21.03 -7.93
CA MET A 74 -6.04 -21.53 -9.17
C MET A 74 -7.57 -21.53 -9.10
N ASP A 75 -8.16 -21.76 -7.93
CA ASP A 75 -9.61 -21.69 -7.73
C ASP A 75 -10.11 -20.24 -7.77
N THR A 76 -11.36 -20.03 -8.19
CA THR A 76 -11.93 -18.68 -8.36
C THR A 76 -12.32 -18.05 -7.03
N VAL A 77 -12.92 -18.82 -6.12
CA VAL A 77 -13.33 -18.33 -4.82
C VAL A 77 -12.09 -17.97 -4.01
N GLU A 78 -11.10 -18.86 -3.99
CA GLU A 78 -9.82 -18.59 -3.32
C GLU A 78 -9.09 -17.36 -3.90
N LEU A 79 -9.14 -17.16 -5.23
CA LEU A 79 -8.53 -15.98 -5.86
C LEU A 79 -9.25 -14.68 -5.46
N ILE A 80 -10.59 -14.69 -5.40
CA ILE A 80 -11.36 -13.54 -4.92
C ILE A 80 -11.03 -13.25 -3.45
N GLU A 81 -11.01 -14.27 -2.59
CA GLU A 81 -10.63 -14.11 -1.18
C GLU A 81 -9.21 -13.54 -1.03
N HIS A 82 -8.27 -14.01 -1.87
CA HIS A 82 -6.92 -13.46 -1.93
C HIS A 82 -6.91 -11.98 -2.35
N ILE A 83 -7.68 -11.60 -3.38
CA ILE A 83 -7.79 -10.21 -3.85
C ILE A 83 -8.30 -9.30 -2.72
N LEU A 84 -9.36 -9.75 -2.04
CA LEU A 84 -9.98 -9.02 -0.93
C LEU A 84 -9.00 -8.81 0.24
N ALA A 85 -8.38 -9.88 0.73
CA ALA A 85 -7.51 -9.82 1.89
C ALA A 85 -6.16 -9.17 1.60
N ARG A 86 -5.50 -9.56 0.49
CA ARG A 86 -4.13 -9.08 0.19
C ARG A 86 -4.11 -7.69 -0.45
N TYR A 87 -5.13 -7.29 -1.19
CA TYR A 87 -5.11 -6.02 -1.93
C TYR A 87 -6.18 -5.06 -1.40
N HIS A 88 -7.46 -5.42 -1.39
CA HIS A 88 -8.50 -4.44 -1.04
C HIS A 88 -8.37 -3.94 0.41
N GLU A 89 -8.20 -4.84 1.37
CA GLU A 89 -7.97 -4.46 2.77
C GLU A 89 -6.69 -3.64 2.96
N VAL A 90 -5.63 -4.00 2.25
CA VAL A 90 -4.34 -3.31 2.30
C VAL A 90 -4.43 -1.90 1.72
N HIS A 91 -5.07 -1.74 0.55
CA HIS A 91 -5.30 -0.43 -0.07
C HIS A 91 -6.16 0.47 0.82
N ARG A 92 -7.25 -0.07 1.41
CA ARG A 92 -8.10 0.68 2.35
C ARG A 92 -7.33 1.17 3.58
N ARG A 93 -6.33 0.41 4.05
CA ARG A 93 -5.48 0.79 5.18
C ARG A 93 -4.40 1.80 4.80
N GLU A 94 -3.75 1.61 3.65
CA GLU A 94 -2.53 2.35 3.28
C GLU A 94 -2.81 3.72 2.67
N LEU A 95 -3.80 3.83 1.78
CA LEU A 95 -4.09 5.10 1.10
C LEU A 95 -4.37 6.27 2.06
N PRO A 96 -5.21 6.13 3.11
CA PRO A 96 -5.42 7.22 4.07
C PRO A 96 -4.14 7.66 4.79
N GLU A 97 -3.22 6.72 5.04
CA GLU A 97 -1.92 7.04 5.64
C GLU A 97 -1.03 7.83 4.67
N LEU A 98 -0.95 7.40 3.42
CA LEU A 98 -0.16 8.08 2.39
C LEU A 98 -0.67 9.51 2.15
N VAL A 99 -1.98 9.72 2.16
CA VAL A 99 -2.57 11.07 2.09
C VAL A 99 -2.09 11.94 3.26
N GLN A 100 -2.10 11.43 4.49
CA GLN A 100 -1.64 12.18 5.66
C GLN A 100 -0.15 12.51 5.59
N LEU A 101 0.68 11.54 5.20
CA LEU A 101 2.11 11.75 5.01
C LEU A 101 2.38 12.79 3.91
N ALA A 102 1.70 12.70 2.78
CA ALA A 102 1.84 13.66 1.67
C ALA A 102 1.47 15.08 2.09
N ARG A 103 0.33 15.28 2.77
CA ARG A 103 -0.05 16.60 3.32
C ARG A 103 1.02 17.14 4.25
N LYS A 104 1.59 16.29 5.11
CA LYS A 104 2.62 16.72 6.05
C LYS A 104 3.91 17.12 5.34
N VAL A 105 4.34 16.34 4.35
CA VAL A 105 5.54 16.63 3.54
C VAL A 105 5.35 17.94 2.77
N GLU A 106 4.24 18.09 2.05
CA GLU A 106 3.93 19.31 1.30
C GLU A 106 3.90 20.54 2.21
N GLN A 107 3.29 20.44 3.39
CA GLN A 107 3.24 21.54 4.34
C GLN A 107 4.62 21.94 4.90
N VAL A 108 5.42 20.96 5.34
CA VAL A 108 6.72 21.20 6.01
C VAL A 108 7.81 21.60 5.00
N HIS A 109 7.70 21.13 3.76
CA HIS A 109 8.67 21.38 2.71
C HIS A 109 8.16 22.38 1.65
N ALA A 110 7.08 23.12 1.95
CA ALA A 110 6.54 24.15 1.06
C ALA A 110 7.64 25.13 0.59
N GLY A 111 7.70 25.37 -0.71
CA GLY A 111 8.67 26.28 -1.34
C GLY A 111 10.11 25.73 -1.43
N LYS A 112 10.37 24.50 -0.98
CA LYS A 112 11.67 23.83 -1.19
C LYS A 112 11.71 23.15 -2.56
N PRO A 113 12.90 23.07 -3.19
CA PRO A 113 13.09 22.24 -4.38
C PRO A 113 12.65 20.79 -4.13
N HIS A 114 12.14 20.13 -5.16
CA HIS A 114 11.66 18.73 -5.15
C HIS A 114 10.45 18.42 -4.27
N ALA A 115 9.87 19.38 -3.54
CA ALA A 115 8.66 19.12 -2.77
C ALA A 115 7.56 18.59 -3.71
N PRO A 116 6.90 17.46 -3.39
CA PRO A 116 5.95 16.80 -4.29
C PRO A 116 4.59 17.51 -4.24
N VAL A 117 4.54 18.73 -4.75
CA VAL A 117 3.34 19.57 -4.72
C VAL A 117 2.19 18.91 -5.46
N GLY A 118 1.03 18.79 -4.81
CA GLY A 118 -0.17 18.17 -5.38
C GLY A 118 -0.27 16.66 -5.16
N LEU A 119 0.76 16.02 -4.59
CA LEU A 119 0.76 14.58 -4.34
C LEU A 119 -0.38 14.15 -3.40
N ALA A 120 -0.68 14.93 -2.37
CA ALA A 120 -1.75 14.62 -1.45
C ALA A 120 -3.13 14.70 -2.12
N ASP A 121 -3.36 15.67 -3.01
CA ASP A 121 -4.62 15.77 -3.76
C ASP A 121 -4.80 14.57 -4.71
N LEU A 122 -3.72 14.17 -5.38
CA LEU A 122 -3.69 12.97 -6.22
C LEU A 122 -4.03 11.71 -5.42
N LEU A 123 -3.34 11.47 -4.30
CA LEU A 123 -3.57 10.29 -3.46
C LEU A 123 -4.98 10.28 -2.88
N GLU A 124 -5.53 11.43 -2.53
CA GLU A 124 -6.90 11.54 -2.02
C GLU A 124 -7.94 11.22 -3.11
N ARG A 125 -7.68 11.65 -4.35
CA ARG A 125 -8.49 11.27 -5.52
C ARG A 125 -8.43 9.78 -5.77
N MET A 126 -7.22 9.20 -5.86
CA MET A 126 -7.01 7.76 -6.02
C MET A 126 -7.72 6.97 -4.93
N MET A 127 -7.64 7.42 -3.67
CA MET A 127 -8.31 6.77 -2.54
C MET A 127 -9.83 6.69 -2.73
N ARG A 128 -10.48 7.78 -3.14
CA ARG A 128 -11.92 7.81 -3.35
C ARG A 128 -12.34 6.94 -4.54
N GLU A 129 -11.62 7.06 -5.66
CA GLU A 129 -11.91 6.32 -6.89
C GLU A 129 -11.73 4.81 -6.66
N LEU A 130 -10.60 4.40 -6.08
CA LEU A 130 -10.32 2.98 -5.81
C LEU A 130 -11.29 2.41 -4.77
N HIS A 131 -11.67 3.18 -3.75
CA HIS A 131 -12.69 2.73 -2.80
C HIS A 131 -14.04 2.47 -3.49
N GLN A 132 -14.50 3.38 -4.34
CA GLN A 132 -15.74 3.20 -5.09
C GLN A 132 -15.67 2.01 -6.05
N HIS A 133 -14.52 1.83 -6.70
CA HIS A 133 -14.24 0.70 -7.58
C HIS A 133 -14.35 -0.63 -6.82
N MET A 134 -13.56 -0.81 -5.76
CA MET A 134 -13.55 -2.01 -4.92
C MET A 134 -14.94 -2.33 -4.34
N CYS A 135 -15.73 -1.32 -3.96
CA CYS A 135 -17.11 -1.54 -3.50
C CYS A 135 -18.02 -2.14 -4.58
N LYS A 136 -17.86 -1.77 -5.86
CA LYS A 136 -18.65 -2.38 -6.95
C LYS A 136 -18.27 -3.85 -7.10
N GLU A 137 -16.99 -4.16 -6.96
CA GLU A 137 -16.52 -5.53 -7.05
C GLU A 137 -17.04 -6.38 -5.90
N GLU A 138 -16.82 -5.93 -4.67
CA GLU A 138 -17.19 -6.61 -3.43
C GLU A 138 -18.70 -6.83 -3.30
N LEU A 139 -19.51 -5.84 -3.66
CA LEU A 139 -20.96 -5.89 -3.43
C LEU A 139 -21.72 -6.51 -4.60
N ILE A 140 -21.17 -6.46 -5.81
CA ILE A 140 -21.89 -6.84 -7.03
C ILE A 140 -21.12 -7.88 -7.84
N LEU A 141 -19.92 -7.56 -8.30
CA LEU A 141 -19.24 -8.37 -9.30
C LEU A 141 -18.75 -9.72 -8.74
N PHE A 142 -18.03 -9.71 -7.61
CA PHE A 142 -17.51 -10.91 -6.98
C PHE A 142 -18.64 -11.83 -6.49
N PRO A 143 -19.71 -11.36 -5.83
CA PRO A 143 -20.86 -12.20 -5.52
C PRO A 143 -21.51 -12.83 -6.76
N ALA A 144 -21.61 -12.10 -7.87
CA ALA A 144 -22.14 -12.66 -9.11
C ALA A 144 -21.22 -13.74 -9.70
N MET A 145 -19.91 -13.55 -9.63
CA MET A 145 -18.91 -14.53 -10.06
C MET A 145 -18.97 -15.81 -9.23
N THR A 146 -19.03 -15.71 -7.90
CA THR A 146 -19.10 -16.88 -7.01
C THR A 146 -20.40 -17.67 -7.16
N GLN A 147 -21.50 -16.99 -7.53
CA GLN A 147 -22.79 -17.62 -7.83
C GLN A 147 -22.87 -18.20 -9.26
N GLY A 148 -21.82 -18.07 -10.07
CA GLY A 148 -21.79 -18.59 -11.44
C GLY A 148 -22.70 -17.83 -12.42
N ALA A 149 -22.93 -16.54 -12.18
CA ALA A 149 -23.73 -15.70 -13.06
C ALA A 149 -23.13 -15.64 -14.48
N LYS A 150 -24.02 -15.52 -15.48
CA LYS A 150 -23.64 -15.39 -16.89
C LYS A 150 -23.82 -13.95 -17.36
N GLY A 151 -23.13 -13.57 -18.45
CA GLY A 151 -23.26 -12.24 -19.05
C GLY A 151 -22.53 -11.15 -18.28
N LEU A 152 -21.36 -11.47 -17.73
CA LEU A 152 -20.53 -10.55 -16.97
C LEU A 152 -19.61 -9.68 -17.87
N ASP A 153 -19.69 -9.81 -19.19
CA ASP A 153 -18.83 -9.08 -20.13
C ASP A 153 -18.94 -7.56 -19.98
N ALA A 154 -20.16 -7.04 -19.88
CA ALA A 154 -20.40 -5.60 -19.71
C ALA A 154 -19.88 -5.04 -18.37
N PRO A 155 -20.19 -5.63 -17.18
CA PRO A 155 -19.64 -5.13 -15.93
C PRO A 155 -18.11 -5.31 -15.85
N ILE A 156 -17.54 -6.40 -16.38
CA ILE A 156 -16.09 -6.59 -16.46
C ILE A 156 -15.44 -5.53 -17.36
N SER A 157 -16.06 -5.20 -18.49
CA SER A 157 -15.57 -4.13 -19.37
C SER A 157 -15.55 -2.78 -18.67
N ARG A 158 -16.50 -2.51 -17.77
CA ARG A 158 -16.50 -1.28 -16.96
C ARG A 158 -15.36 -1.29 -15.95
N MET A 159 -15.12 -2.40 -15.24
CA MET A 159 -13.98 -2.50 -14.30
C MET A 159 -12.65 -2.29 -15.03
N ARG A 160 -12.47 -2.89 -16.21
CA ARG A 160 -11.28 -2.68 -17.05
C ARG A 160 -11.08 -1.22 -17.48
N HIS A 161 -12.15 -0.47 -17.70
CA HIS A 161 -12.04 0.95 -17.99
C HIS A 161 -11.55 1.73 -16.76
N GLU A 162 -12.14 1.47 -15.59
CA GLU A 162 -11.71 2.06 -14.32
C GLU A 162 -10.24 1.68 -13.97
N HIS A 163 -9.80 0.46 -14.33
CA HIS A 163 -8.38 0.06 -14.21
C HIS A 163 -7.44 0.90 -15.07
N ASN A 164 -7.87 1.33 -16.26
CA ASN A 164 -7.06 2.21 -17.10
C ASN A 164 -6.91 3.59 -16.44
N ASP A 165 -7.99 4.12 -15.87
CA ASP A 165 -7.97 5.40 -15.12
C ASP A 165 -7.02 5.30 -13.92
N HIS A 166 -7.05 4.18 -13.18
CA HIS A 166 -6.08 3.91 -12.11
C HIS A 166 -4.64 3.82 -12.63
N GLY A 167 -4.42 3.21 -13.79
CA GLY A 167 -3.12 3.18 -14.46
C GLY A 167 -2.60 4.56 -14.86
N GLU A 168 -3.48 5.49 -15.23
CA GLU A 168 -3.13 6.89 -15.49
C GLU A 168 -2.74 7.63 -14.21
N ALA A 169 -3.51 7.44 -13.13
CA ALA A 169 -3.19 8.03 -11.82
C ALA A 169 -1.85 7.51 -11.26
N LEU A 170 -1.49 6.25 -11.51
CA LEU A 170 -0.18 5.69 -11.13
C LEU A 170 0.98 6.34 -11.88
N ARG A 171 0.82 6.68 -13.17
CA ARG A 171 1.85 7.41 -13.93
C ARG A 171 2.01 8.85 -13.43
N GLU A 172 0.90 9.49 -13.05
CA GLU A 172 0.94 10.81 -12.40
C GLU A 172 1.66 10.74 -11.05
N LEU A 173 1.39 9.70 -10.26
CA LEU A 173 2.04 9.45 -8.98
C LEU A 173 3.56 9.25 -9.15
N GLU A 174 3.97 8.44 -10.11
CA GLU A 174 5.38 8.24 -10.46
C GLU A 174 6.05 9.56 -10.88
N THR A 175 5.35 10.39 -11.65
CA THR A 175 5.86 11.70 -12.10
C THR A 175 6.05 12.66 -10.92
N LEU A 176 5.05 12.82 -10.05
CA LEU A 176 5.11 13.72 -8.89
C LEU A 176 6.16 13.30 -7.85
N THR A 177 6.55 12.02 -7.87
CA THR A 177 7.54 11.46 -6.96
C THR A 177 8.93 11.29 -7.59
N GLU A 178 9.13 11.76 -8.82
CA GLU A 178 10.37 11.58 -9.60
C GLU A 178 10.80 10.10 -9.66
N GLY A 179 9.85 9.20 -9.96
CA GLY A 179 10.08 7.75 -9.94
C GLY A 179 10.29 7.20 -8.54
N PHE A 180 9.62 7.76 -7.54
CA PHE A 180 9.83 7.46 -6.12
C PHE A 180 11.25 7.73 -5.61
N THR A 181 12.01 8.59 -6.29
CA THR A 181 13.39 8.90 -5.93
C THR A 181 13.42 9.89 -4.77
N VAL A 182 13.90 9.45 -3.61
CA VAL A 182 14.03 10.30 -2.43
C VAL A 182 15.12 11.37 -2.65
N PRO A 183 14.80 12.68 -2.55
CA PRO A 183 15.80 13.72 -2.73
C PRO A 183 16.78 13.81 -1.55
N ALA A 184 17.97 14.34 -1.82
CA ALA A 184 18.98 14.57 -0.79
C ALA A 184 18.43 15.48 0.33
N GLY A 185 18.57 15.05 1.58
CA GLY A 185 18.07 15.79 2.74
C GLY A 185 16.56 15.63 3.00
N ALA A 186 15.88 14.71 2.32
CA ALA A 186 14.51 14.32 2.64
C ALA A 186 14.41 13.84 4.10
N CYS A 187 13.41 14.33 4.83
CA CYS A 187 13.15 13.88 6.19
C CYS A 187 12.59 12.44 6.19
N ARG A 188 12.60 11.79 7.36
CA ARG A 188 12.08 10.41 7.52
C ARG A 188 10.63 10.25 7.07
N THR A 189 9.78 11.26 7.29
CA THR A 189 8.38 11.26 6.84
C THR A 189 8.28 11.21 5.31
N TRP A 190 9.16 11.94 4.62
CA TRP A 190 9.22 11.93 3.16
C TRP A 190 9.77 10.60 2.63
N GLN A 191 10.81 10.06 3.24
CA GLN A 191 11.33 8.73 2.92
C GLN A 191 10.24 7.64 3.04
N ALA A 192 9.51 7.65 4.15
CA ALA A 192 8.40 6.71 4.38
C ALA A 192 7.24 6.91 3.40
N LEU A 193 6.91 8.16 3.05
CA LEU A 193 5.90 8.46 2.02
C LEU A 193 6.29 7.81 0.69
N TYR A 194 7.52 7.99 0.22
CA TYR A 194 7.95 7.49 -1.09
C TYR A 194 8.06 5.96 -1.11
N ALA A 195 8.56 5.34 -0.04
CA ALA A 195 8.54 3.89 0.12
C ALA A 195 7.09 3.35 0.07
N GLY A 196 6.17 4.03 0.75
CA GLY A 196 4.75 3.67 0.77
C GLY A 196 4.05 3.85 -0.58
N THR A 197 4.29 4.95 -1.30
CA THR A 197 3.69 5.18 -2.63
C THR A 197 4.25 4.24 -3.69
N SER A 198 5.54 3.90 -3.63
CA SER A 198 6.14 2.89 -4.51
C SER A 198 5.49 1.53 -4.31
N LYS A 199 5.32 1.11 -3.05
CA LYS A 199 4.66 -0.15 -2.71
C LYS A 199 3.18 -0.17 -3.09
N LEU A 200 2.46 0.94 -2.90
CA LEU A 200 1.08 1.09 -3.38
C LEU A 200 1.01 0.88 -4.89
N ALA A 201 1.93 1.48 -5.66
CA ALA A 201 1.96 1.35 -7.12
C ALA A 201 2.18 -0.10 -7.55
N ASP A 202 3.15 -0.78 -6.94
CA ASP A 202 3.43 -2.20 -7.21
C ASP A 202 2.24 -3.10 -6.87
N ASP A 203 1.64 -2.91 -5.69
CA ASP A 203 0.50 -3.69 -5.24
C ASP A 203 -0.73 -3.47 -6.14
N LEU A 204 -1.03 -2.22 -6.51
CA LEU A 204 -2.20 -1.91 -7.35
C LEU A 204 -2.02 -2.44 -8.79
N MET A 205 -0.81 -2.38 -9.36
CA MET A 205 -0.53 -3.02 -10.65
C MET A 205 -0.70 -4.54 -10.59
N GLN A 206 -0.23 -5.17 -9.52
CA GLN A 206 -0.37 -6.62 -9.35
C GLN A 206 -1.83 -7.04 -9.11
N HIS A 207 -2.59 -6.27 -8.31
CA HIS A 207 -4.03 -6.43 -8.11
C HIS A 207 -4.76 -6.41 -9.46
N ILE A 208 -4.61 -5.33 -10.22
CA ILE A 208 -5.25 -5.16 -11.54
C ILE A 208 -4.84 -6.29 -12.50
N TYR A 209 -3.59 -6.75 -12.46
CA TYR A 209 -3.15 -7.89 -13.26
C TYR A 209 -3.92 -9.17 -12.91
N LEU A 210 -4.05 -9.50 -11.62
CA LEU A 210 -4.77 -10.69 -11.20
C LEU A 210 -6.22 -10.66 -11.67
N GLU A 211 -6.86 -9.50 -11.62
CA GLU A 211 -8.22 -9.35 -12.11
C GLU A 211 -8.31 -9.45 -13.63
N ASN A 212 -7.57 -8.61 -14.34
CA ASN A 212 -7.66 -8.51 -15.80
C ASN A 212 -7.23 -9.78 -16.52
N ILE A 213 -6.16 -10.42 -16.04
CA ILE A 213 -5.45 -11.50 -16.74
C ILE A 213 -5.78 -12.87 -16.16
N VAL A 214 -6.18 -12.98 -14.89
CA VAL A 214 -6.41 -14.29 -14.25
C VAL A 214 -7.89 -14.51 -13.93
N LEU A 215 -8.56 -13.56 -13.26
CA LEU A 215 -9.93 -13.73 -12.80
C LEU A 215 -10.96 -13.50 -13.92
N PHE A 216 -10.96 -12.32 -14.53
CA PHE A 216 -11.96 -11.90 -15.52
C PHE A 216 -12.03 -12.80 -16.77
N PRO A 217 -10.92 -13.36 -17.29
CA PRO A 217 -10.97 -14.29 -18.42
C PRO A 217 -11.74 -15.59 -18.13
N ARG A 218 -11.95 -15.95 -16.85
CA ARG A 218 -12.78 -17.12 -16.47
C ARG A 218 -14.27 -16.88 -16.73
N PHE A 219 -14.68 -15.62 -16.86
CA PHE A 219 -16.07 -15.18 -16.92
C PHE A 219 -16.45 -14.41 -18.20
N THR A 220 -15.45 -14.03 -18.98
CA THR A 220 -15.64 -13.45 -20.31
C THR A 220 -15.42 -14.52 -21.36
N ARG A 221 -16.22 -14.52 -22.42
CA ARG A 221 -15.89 -15.34 -23.58
C ARG A 221 -14.79 -14.61 -24.34
N GLY A 222 -13.72 -15.32 -24.70
CA GLY A 222 -12.74 -14.82 -25.67
C GLY A 222 -13.40 -14.44 -26.99
#